data_AF-A0A6C0HXX2-F1
#
_entry.id   AF-A0A6C0HXX2-F1
#
_cell.length_a   1.000
_cell.length_b   1.000
_cell.length_c   1.000
_cell.angle_alpha   90.00
_cell.angle_beta   90.00
_cell.angle_gamma   90.00
#
_symmetry.space_group_name_H-M   'P 1'
#
loop_
_entity.id
_entity.type
_entity.pdbx_description
1 polymer ?
#
loop_
_entity_poly.entity_id
_entity_poly.type
_entity_poly.pdbx_seq_one_letter_code
_entity_poly.pdbx_strand_id
1 'polypeptide(L)' 'MDRLTIAILLFLASFGLIHWIKPVLIYQPDGTLRPFGIGYRKKSVTPLWLVVFLLAIFSYTASIYINL' A
#
# COMPACT_ATOMS: atom_id res chain seq x y z
N MET A 1 -11.14 -8.23 -20.52
CA MET A 1 -10.80 -7.07 -19.67
C MET A 1 -9.40 -6.63 -20.02
N ASP A 2 -9.17 -5.33 -20.14
CA ASP A 2 -7.83 -4.82 -20.40
C ASP A 2 -6.91 -5.08 -19.21
N ARG A 3 -5.64 -5.40 -19.49
CA ARG A 3 -4.60 -5.67 -18.48
C ARG A 3 -4.49 -4.52 -17.48
N LEU A 4 -4.67 -3.29 -17.98
CA LEU A 4 -4.68 -2.07 -17.18
C LEU A 4 -5.82 -2.07 -16.16
N THR A 5 -7.03 -2.47 -16.56
CA THR A 5 -8.20 -2.55 -15.65
C THR A 5 -7.97 -3.57 -14.55
N ILE A 6 -7.39 -4.73 -14.88
CA ILE A 6 -7.06 -5.78 -13.90
C ILE A 6 -6.01 -5.27 -12.90
N ALA A 7 -4.96 -4.59 -13.39
CA ALA A 7 -3.92 -4.00 -12.54
C ALA A 7 -4.49 -2.93 -11.59
N ILE A 8 -5.38 -2.06 -12.08
CA ILE A 8 -6.02 -1.01 -11.27
C ILE A 8 -6.94 -1.63 -10.21
N LEU A 9 -7.72 -2.66 -10.56
CA LEU A 9 -8.58 -3.37 -9.61
C LEU A 9 -7.76 -4.06 -8.51
N LEU A 10 -6.66 -4.73 -8.87
CA LEU A 10 -5.72 -5.33 -7.92
C LEU A 10 -5.11 -4.30 -6.98
N PHE A 11 -4.69 -3.16 -7.52
CA PHE A 11 -4.15 -2.07 -6.73
C PHE A 11 -5.18 -1.52 -5.73
N LEU A 12 -6.41 -1.24 -6.19
CA LEU A 12 -7.49 -0.74 -5.33
C LEU A 12 -7.86 -1.74 -4.24
N ALA A 13 -7.98 -3.03 -4.58
CA ALA A 13 -8.31 -4.08 -3.62
C ALA A 13 -7.23 -4.23 -2.54
N SER A 14 -5.95 -4.28 -2.94
CA SER A 14 -4.82 -4.41 -2.01
C SER A 14 -4.62 -3.16 -1.16
N PHE A 15 -4.75 -1.97 -1.75
CA PHE A 15 -4.65 -0.70 -1.03
C PHE A 15 -5.80 -0.52 -0.02
N GLY A 16 -7.02 -0.90 -0.41
CA GLY A 16 -8.18 -0.93 0.49
C GLY A 16 -8.00 -1.90 1.65
N LEU A 17 -7.44 -3.09 1.39
CA LEU A 17 -7.12 -4.07 2.42
C LEU A 17 -6.11 -3.53 3.44
N ILE A 18 -5.08 -2.81 2.98
CA ILE A 18 -4.09 -2.16 3.86
C ILE A 18 -4.76 -1.09 4.73
N HIS A 19 -5.67 -0.29 4.17
CA HIS A 19 -6.43 0.71 4.92
C HIS A 19 -7.40 0.09 5.94
N TRP A 20 -7.93 -1.09 5.66
CA TRP A 20 -8.78 -1.84 6.60
C TRP A 20 -7.96 -2.42 7.75
N ILE A 21 -6.87 -3.13 7.43
CA ILE A 21 -6.01 -3.80 8.42
C ILE A 21 -5.27 -2.77 9.30
N LYS A 22 -5.03 -1.55 8.78
CA LYS A 22 -4.29 -0.47 9.45
C LYS A 22 -3.00 -1.00 10.09
N PRO A 23 -2.05 -1.53 9.30
CA PRO A 23 -0.88 -2.20 9.83
C PRO A 23 -0.10 -1.27 10.76
N VAL A 24 0.36 -1.81 11.89
CA VAL A 24 1.08 -1.09 12.96
C VAL A 24 2.35 -0.36 12.46
N LEU A 25 2.87 -0.76 11.29
CA LEU A 25 3.96 -0.10 10.57
C LEU A 25 3.58 1.29 10.05
N ILE A 26 2.36 1.47 9.53
CA ILE A 26 1.90 2.70 8.86
C ILE A 26 0.97 3.49 9.78
N TYR A 27 0.13 2.79 10.53
CA TYR A 27 -0.85 3.39 11.43
C TYR A 27 -0.39 3.31 12.87
N GLN A 28 -0.82 4.30 13.66
CA GLN A 28 -0.75 4.26 15.10
C GLN A 28 -1.92 3.42 15.65
N PRO A 29 -1.85 2.96 16.92
CA PRO A 29 -2.95 2.21 17.56
C PRO A 29 -4.27 2.99 17.62
N ASP A 30 -4.21 4.32 17.56
CA ASP A 30 -5.35 5.23 17.48
C ASP A 30 -5.95 5.34 16.06
N GLY A 31 -5.36 4.67 15.07
CA GLY A 31 -5.77 4.71 13.67
C GLY A 31 -5.30 5.93 12.90
N THR A 32 -4.49 6.81 13.49
CA THR A 32 -3.86 7.92 12.79
C THR A 32 -2.67 7.45 11.96
N LEU A 33 -2.37 8.17 10.88
CA LEU A 33 -1.18 7.90 10.08
C LEU A 33 0.08 8.26 10.88
N ARG A 34 1.07 7.37 10.92
CA ARG A 34 2.35 7.66 11.58
C ARG A 34 3.07 8.78 10.81
N PRO A 35 3.48 9.87 11.48
CA PRO A 35 4.24 10.93 10.83
C PRO A 35 5.61 10.41 10.41
N PHE A 36 5.97 10.64 9.15
CA PHE A 36 7.30 10.37 8.62
C PHE A 36 8.30 11.39 9.17
N GLY A 37 9.49 10.95 9.55
CA GLY A 37 10.58 11.85 9.96
C GLY A 37 11.61 11.19 10.87
N ILE A 38 12.86 11.64 10.73
CA ILE A 38 14.01 11.27 11.55
C ILE A 38 13.96 12.10 12.84
N GLY A 39 13.35 11.57 13.90
CA GLY A 39 13.21 12.26 15.18
C GLY A 39 12.62 11.39 16.28
N TYR A 40 13.25 11.47 17.45
CA TYR A 40 13.11 10.60 18.62
C TYR A 40 11.67 10.34 19.10
N ARG A 41 11.39 9.05 19.36
CA ARG A 41 10.15 8.41 19.85
C ARG A 41 9.02 8.25 18.81
N LYS A 42 8.83 6.99 18.38
CA LYS A 42 7.64 6.42 17.70
C LYS A 42 7.31 6.90 16.27
N LYS A 43 8.29 7.27 15.44
CA LYS A 43 8.04 7.56 14.01
C LYS A 43 8.24 6.33 13.12
N SER A 44 7.38 6.17 12.11
CA SER A 44 7.56 5.17 11.04
C SER A 44 8.68 5.62 10.11
N VAL A 45 9.65 4.74 9.86
CA VAL A 45 10.74 4.96 8.90
C VAL A 45 10.21 4.88 7.45
N THR A 46 9.08 4.23 7.24
CA THR A 46 8.47 4.01 5.92
C THR A 46 7.35 5.00 5.67
N PRO A 47 7.50 5.90 4.68
CA PRO A 47 6.43 6.82 4.35
C PRO A 47 5.39 6.16 3.44
N LEU A 48 4.12 6.57 3.58
CA LEU A 48 2.98 5.91 2.90
C LEU A 48 3.13 5.88 1.37
N TRP A 49 3.63 6.96 0.77
CA TRP A 49 3.87 7.05 -0.68
C TRP A 49 4.83 5.97 -1.21
N LEU A 50 5.83 5.53 -0.43
CA LEU A 50 6.73 4.45 -0.82
C LEU A 50 5.98 3.11 -0.87
N VAL A 51 5.11 2.86 0.10
CA VAL A 51 4.26 1.66 0.13
C VAL A 51 3.33 1.64 -1.08
N VAL A 52 2.75 2.79 -1.44
CA VAL A 52 1.88 2.94 -2.61
C VAL A 52 2.63 2.62 -3.91
N PHE A 53 3.87 3.11 -4.08
CA PHE A 53 4.66 2.80 -5.27
C PHE A 53 5.01 1.31 -5.38
N LEU A 54 5.41 0.68 -4.28
CA LEU A 54 5.68 -0.76 -4.27
C LEU A 54 4.42 -1.57 -4.61
N LEU A 55 3.27 -1.18 -4.04
CA LEU A 55 1.99 -1.83 -4.34
C LEU A 55 1.60 -1.71 -5.81
N ALA A 56 1.85 -0.55 -6.42
CA ALA A 56 1.55 -0.32 -7.83
C ALA A 56 2.40 -1.21 -8.75
N ILE A 57 3.71 -1.31 -8.49
CA ILE A 57 4.62 -2.21 -9.22
C ILE A 57 4.19 -3.67 -9.04
N PHE A 58 3.84 -4.06 -7.81
CA PHE A 58 3.37 -5.42 -7.52
C PHE A 58 2.04 -5.73 -8.23
N SER A 59 1.11 -4.78 -8.27
CA SER A 59 -0.19 -4.95 -8.93
C SER A 59 -0.04 -5.07 -10.45
N TYR A 60 0.87 -4.29 -11.05
CA TYR A 60 1.17 -4.40 -12.47
C TYR A 60 1.79 -5.77 -12.80
N THR A 61 2.81 -6.18 -12.05
CA THR A 61 3.46 -7.49 -12.26
C THR A 61 2.51 -8.66 -12.02
N ALA A 62 1.67 -8.61 -10.99
CA ALA A 62 0.62 -9.60 -10.74
C ALA A 62 -0.43 -9.67 -11.86
N SER A 63 -0.81 -8.52 -12.44
CA SER A 63 -1.78 -8.46 -13.54
C SER A 63 -1.33 -9.21 -14.80
N ILE A 64 -0.01 -9.36 -15.00
CA ILE A 64 0.56 -10.09 -16.14
C ILE A 64 0.29 -11.60 -16.00
N TYR A 65 0.38 -12.16 -14.79
CA TYR A 65 0.18 -13.60 -14.54
C TYR A 65 -1.30 -14.01 -14.51
N ILE A 66 -2.20 -13.08 -14.18
CA ILE A 66 -3.66 -13.34 -14.13
C ILE A 66 -4.29 -13.36 -15.53
N ASN A 67 -3.57 -12.90 -16.56
CA ASN A 67 -4.02 -12.97 -17.94
C ASN A 67 -3.98 -14.43 -18.42
N LEU A 68 -5.10 -15.14 -18.28
CA LEU A 68 -5.40 -16.37 -19.01
C LEU A 68 -5.84 -16.04 -20.44
#